data_AF-A0A8B6FXX3-F1
#
_entry.id   AF-A0A8B6FXX3-F1
#
_cell.length_a   1.000
_cell.length_b   1.000
_cell.length_c   1.000
_cell.angle_alpha   90.00
_cell.angle_beta   90.00
_cell.angle_gamma   90.00
#
_symmetry.space_group_name_H-M   'P 1'
#
loop_
_entity.id
_entity.type
_entity.pdbx_description
1 polymer ?
#
loop_
_entity_poly.entity_id
_entity_poly.type
_entity_poly.pdbx_seq_one_letter_code
_entity_poly.pdbx_strand_id
1 'polypeptide(L)'
;MAEFIDVSHTDDFIREVIEKCSFDNIKKHKYDSTRMIDPKHESTLFRKGVIGDWKNWFTVAQNEKFDEIYREEMKNCDVDFIYKH
;
A
#
# COMPACT_ATOMS: atom_id res chain seq x y z
N MET A 1 -5.93 16.41 -1.97
CA MET A 1 -4.84 16.60 -0.98
C MET A 1 -4.19 17.96 -1.13
N ALA A 2 -3.71 18.39 -2.30
CA ALA A 2 -3.14 19.73 -2.51
C ALA A 2 -4.08 20.86 -2.03
N GLU A 3 -5.38 20.76 -2.32
CA GLU A 3 -6.42 21.67 -1.81
C GLU A 3 -6.55 21.66 -0.29
N PHE A 4 -6.42 20.48 0.35
CA PHE A 4 -6.55 20.32 1.80
C PHE A 4 -5.39 21.00 2.56
N ILE A 5 -4.19 21.03 1.96
CA ILE A 5 -3.00 21.67 2.51
C ILE A 5 -2.79 23.10 1.99
N ASP A 6 -3.76 23.64 1.26
CA ASP A 6 -3.74 24.98 0.65
C ASP A 6 -2.49 25.24 -0.22
N VAL A 7 -2.07 24.23 -1.00
CA VAL A 7 -0.95 24.35 -1.92
C VAL A 7 -1.47 24.60 -3.34
N SER A 8 -1.04 25.73 -3.92
CA SER A 8 -1.26 26.01 -5.34
C SER A 8 -0.60 24.92 -6.18
N HIS A 9 -1.37 24.34 -7.10
CA HIS A 9 -0.89 23.23 -7.92
C HIS A 9 -1.10 23.52 -9.40
N THR A 10 -0.08 23.21 -10.19
CA THR A 10 -0.18 23.12 -11.65
C THR A 10 -0.19 21.65 -12.06
N ASP A 11 -0.68 21.35 -13.25
CA ASP A 11 -0.65 19.97 -13.78
C ASP A 11 0.79 19.44 -13.88
N ASP A 12 1.76 20.30 -14.16
CA ASP A 12 3.19 19.96 -14.18
C ASP A 12 3.69 19.56 -12.79
N PHE A 13 3.36 20.33 -11.75
CA PHE A 13 3.71 20.02 -10.38
C PHE A 13 3.08 18.68 -9.93
N ILE A 14 1.81 18.45 -10.27
CA ILE A 14 1.13 17.19 -9.95
C ILE A 14 1.83 16.01 -10.63
N ARG A 15 2.18 16.13 -11.92
CA ARG A 15 2.90 15.08 -12.65
C ARG A 15 4.26 14.76 -12.02
N GLU A 16 5.01 15.79 -11.65
CA GLU A 16 6.31 15.62 -10.97
C GLU A 16 6.15 14.89 -9.63
N VAL A 17 5.13 15.24 -8.85
CA VAL A 17 4.82 14.56 -7.58
C VAL A 17 4.43 13.10 -7.82
N ILE A 18 3.57 12.81 -8.80
CA ILE A 18 3.18 11.44 -9.16
C ILE A 18 4.40 10.61 -9.54
N GLU A 19 5.30 11.14 -10.36
CA GLU A 19 6.51 10.45 -10.77
C GLU A 19 7.41 10.15 -9.56
N LYS A 20 7.72 11.17 -8.74
CA LYS A 20 8.59 11.01 -7.56
C LYS A 20 7.99 10.08 -6.51
N CYS A 21 6.66 10.10 -6.34
CA CYS A 21 5.94 9.26 -5.38
C CYS A 21 5.54 7.90 -5.95
N SER A 22 5.91 7.58 -7.20
CA SER A 22 5.66 6.25 -7.76
C SER A 22 6.40 5.18 -6.96
N PHE A 23 5.78 4.01 -6.84
CA PHE A 23 6.32 2.91 -6.04
C PHE A 23 7.74 2.52 -6.47
N ASP A 24 7.98 2.47 -7.78
CA ASP A 24 9.28 2.12 -8.35
C ASP A 24 10.36 3.17 -8.02
N ASN A 25 10.03 4.46 -8.11
CA ASN A 25 10.97 5.52 -7.77
C ASN A 25 11.29 5.54 -6.27
N ILE A 26 10.28 5.41 -5.40
CA ILE A 26 10.53 5.32 -3.95
C ILE A 26 11.38 4.09 -3.62
N LYS A 27 11.04 2.93 -4.19
CA LYS A 27 11.78 1.67 -3.98
C LYS A 27 13.23 1.81 -4.39
N LYS A 28 13.51 2.44 -5.54
CA LYS A 28 14.87 2.71 -6.03
C LYS A 28 15.63 3.68 -5.14
N HIS A 29 15.01 4.79 -4.74
CA HIS A 29 15.66 5.84 -3.95
C HIS A 29 15.94 5.42 -2.50
N LYS A 30 15.09 4.58 -1.89
CA LYS A 30 15.23 4.19 -0.48
C LYS A 30 15.88 2.83 -0.25
N TYR A 31 16.20 2.10 -1.32
CA TYR A 31 16.90 0.81 -1.27
C TYR A 31 18.20 0.86 -0.43
N ASP A 32 18.91 1.99 -0.45
CA ASP A 32 20.17 2.13 0.26
C ASP A 32 19.99 2.36 1.77
N SER A 33 18.96 3.12 2.17
CA SER A 33 18.64 3.32 3.60
C SER A 33 18.16 2.04 4.29
N THR A 34 17.54 1.12 3.54
CA THR A 34 17.07 -0.17 4.08
C THR A 34 18.20 -1.16 4.36
N ARG A 35 19.37 -1.00 3.71
CA ARG A 35 20.56 -1.83 3.98
C ARG A 35 21.12 -1.65 5.38
N MET A 36 20.94 -0.47 5.97
CA MET A 36 21.41 -0.18 7.33
C MET A 36 20.56 -0.87 8.41
N ILE A 37 19.30 -1.19 8.08
CA ILE A 37 18.31 -1.72 9.03
C ILE A 37 18.18 -3.25 8.88
N ASP A 38 18.30 -3.76 7.65
CA ASP A 38 18.28 -5.20 7.38
C ASP A 38 19.52 -5.60 6.55
N PRO A 39 20.64 -5.93 7.21
CA PRO A 39 21.88 -6.34 6.54
C PRO A 39 21.76 -7.67 5.79
N LYS A 40 20.77 -8.50 6.15
CA LYS A 40 20.57 -9.83 5.55
C LYS A 40 19.67 -9.79 4.32
N HIS A 41 19.06 -8.64 4.03
CA HIS A 41 18.11 -8.47 2.93
C HIS A 41 16.91 -9.43 2.99
N GLU A 42 16.58 -9.96 4.17
CA GLU A 42 15.47 -10.91 4.34
C GLU A 42 14.11 -10.21 4.19
N SER A 43 14.06 -8.91 4.51
CA SER A 43 12.89 -8.06 4.37
C SER A 43 13.18 -6.87 3.45
N THR A 44 12.38 -6.74 2.40
CA THR A 44 12.33 -5.49 1.61
C THR A 44 11.16 -4.66 2.13
N LEU A 45 11.42 -3.46 2.66
CA LEU A 45 10.34 -2.54 3.06
C LEU A 45 9.37 -2.27 1.89
N PHE A 46 9.90 -2.26 0.66
CA PHE A 46 9.15 -2.07 -0.58
C PHE A 46 8.96 -3.40 -1.33
N ARG A 47 8.06 -4.25 -0.84
CA ARG A 47 7.85 -5.61 -1.34
C ARG A 47 7.25 -5.66 -2.77
N LYS A 48 5.93 -5.48 -2.91
CA LYS A 48 5.23 -5.51 -4.21
C LYS A 48 4.44 -4.23 -4.55
N GLY A 49 3.88 -3.53 -3.56
CA GLY A 49 3.13 -2.29 -3.80
C GLY A 49 1.82 -2.47 -4.57
N VAL A 50 1.20 -3.65 -4.51
CA VAL A 50 -0.03 -3.97 -5.27
C VAL A 50 -1.17 -4.40 -4.35
N ILE A 51 -2.39 -4.04 -4.74
CA ILE A 51 -3.62 -4.49 -4.08
C ILE A 51 -3.91 -5.94 -4.51
N GLY A 52 -4.35 -6.77 -3.57
CA GLY A 52 -4.81 -8.14 -3.84
C GLY A 52 -3.74 -9.22 -3.72
N ASP A 53 -2.52 -8.88 -3.33
CA ASP A 53 -1.46 -9.89 -3.16
C ASP A 53 -1.79 -10.93 -2.08
N TRP A 54 -2.70 -10.63 -1.16
CA TRP A 54 -3.20 -11.57 -0.15
C TRP A 54 -3.73 -12.88 -0.79
N LYS A 55 -4.28 -12.81 -2.00
CA LYS A 55 -4.76 -13.98 -2.76
C LYS A 55 -3.67 -15.01 -3.08
N ASN A 56 -2.41 -14.58 -3.13
CA ASN A 56 -1.27 -15.47 -3.36
C ASN A 56 -0.84 -16.23 -2.09
N TRP A 57 -1.36 -15.84 -0.92
CA TRP A 57 -0.94 -16.38 0.37
C TRP A 57 -2.05 -17.13 1.09
N PHE A 58 -3.30 -16.73 0.86
CA PHE A 58 -4.46 -17.33 1.50
C PHE A 58 -4.94 -18.52 0.67
N THR A 59 -5.19 -19.64 1.34
CA THR A 59 -6.02 -20.70 0.78
C THR A 59 -7.49 -20.26 0.79
N VAL A 60 -8.33 -20.92 -0.02
CA VAL A 60 -9.78 -20.63 -0.07
C VAL A 60 -10.41 -20.70 1.33
N ALA A 61 -10.14 -21.76 2.08
CA ALA A 61 -10.68 -21.94 3.43
C ALA A 61 -10.21 -20.85 4.42
N GLN A 62 -8.96 -20.38 4.30
CA GLN A 62 -8.46 -19.27 5.11
C GLN A 62 -9.14 -17.95 4.75
N ASN A 63 -9.40 -17.72 3.47
CA ASN A 63 -10.10 -16.53 3.03
C ASN A 63 -11.56 -16.53 3.49
N GLU A 64 -12.28 -17.64 3.36
CA GLU A 64 -13.67 -17.76 3.84
C GLU A 64 -13.78 -17.47 5.34
N LYS A 65 -12.85 -18.03 6.13
CA LYS A 65 -12.78 -17.76 7.58
C LYS A 65 -12.46 -16.29 7.87
N PHE A 66 -11.57 -15.67 7.10
CA PHE A 66 -11.25 -14.25 7.26
C PHE A 66 -12.47 -13.38 6.93
N ASP A 67 -13.19 -13.67 5.84
CA ASP A 67 -14.38 -12.94 5.43
C ASP A 67 -15.51 -13.04 6.48
N GLU A 68 -15.64 -14.18 7.17
CA GLU A 68 -16.58 -14.33 8.29
C GLU A 68 -16.22 -13.43 9.47
N ILE A 69 -14.96 -13.47 9.92
CA ILE A 69 -14.47 -12.61 11.01
C ILE A 69 -14.61 -11.14 10.64
N TYR A 70 -14.24 -10.77 9.40
CA TYR A 70 -14.32 -9.40 8.92
C TYR A 70 -15.75 -8.86 8.98
N ARG A 71 -16.75 -9.66 8.55
CA ARG A 71 -18.16 -9.25 8.61
C ARG A 71 -18.66 -8.99 10.03
N GLU A 72 -18.25 -9.82 10.99
CA GLU A 72 -18.67 -9.65 12.39
C GLU A 72 -17.99 -8.45 13.05
N GLU A 73 -16.67 -8.33 12.89
CA GLU A 73 -15.88 -7.27 13.54
C GLU A 73 -16.16 -5.88 12.92
N MET A 74 -16.42 -5.82 11.62
CA MET A 74 -16.64 -4.55 10.90
C MET A 74 -18.12 -4.17 10.78
N LYS A 75 -19.04 -4.95 11.35
CA LYS A 75 -20.49 -4.77 11.20
C LYS A 75 -21.01 -3.36 11.54
N ASN A 76 -20.38 -2.70 12.49
CA ASN A 76 -20.75 -1.35 12.95
C ASN A 76 -19.73 -0.28 12.55
N CYS A 77 -18.83 -0.60 11.62
CA CYS A 77 -17.85 0.34 11.10
C CYS A 77 -18.47 1.13 9.94
N ASP A 78 -18.42 2.47 10.01
CA ASP A 78 -18.91 3.37 8.95
C ASP A 78 -17.85 3.63 7.86
N VAL A 79 -16.99 2.65 7.61
CA VAL A 79 -15.86 2.76 6.68
C VAL A 79 -15.90 1.61 5.69
N ASP A 80 -16.00 1.98 4.40
CA ASP A 80 -15.93 1.03 3.30
C ASP A 80 -14.48 0.74 2.91
N PHE A 81 -14.02 -0.48 3.17
CA PHE A 81 -12.71 -0.94 2.73
C PHE A 81 -12.78 -1.62 1.37
N ILE A 82 -11.95 -1.14 0.43
CA ILE A 82 -11.81 -1.76 -0.88
C ILE A 82 -10.61 -2.71 -0.86
N TYR A 83 -10.89 -4.00 -0.80
CA TYR A 83 -9.93 -5.05 -1.11
C TYR A 83 -10.49 -5.86 -2.30
N LYS A 84 -9.78 -5.91 -3.43
CA LYS A 84 -10.30 -6.56 -4.65
C LYS A 84 -10.62 -8.05 -4.37
N HIS A 85 -11.90 -8.43 -4.46
CA HIS A 85 -12.34 -9.83 -4.57
C HIS A 85 -11.89 -10.47 -5.88
#